data_AF-A0A0B1SZU6-F1
#
_entry.id   AF-A0A0B1SZU6-F1
#
_cell.length_a   1.000
_cell.length_b   1.000
_cell.length_c   1.000
_cell.angle_alpha   90.00
_cell.angle_beta   90.00
_cell.angle_gamma   90.00
#
_symmetry.space_group_name_H-M   'P 1'
#
loop_
_entity.id
_entity.type
_entity.pdbx_description
1 polymer ?
#
loop_
_entity_poly.entity_id
_entity_poly.type
_entity_poly.pdbx_seq_one_letter_code
_entity_poly.pdbx_strand_id
1 'polypeptide(L)'
;MEESLEDRLTAIEKILGINEYTDAKKSDFDVASLQEKMTGLGLERVMKIPLTKLKKLKSLTSKPQSQSLTEQLATIEFCENLIRQRAELLKEFEERLEVVLNAEKIGSVAQHEAQLDEIQSDIQKGLDEWKQYTLDLENFKKEYFSVIAALQERLDELERTVAAVERETEA
;
A
#
# COMPACT_ATOMS: atom_id res chain seq x y z
N MET A 1 -40.81 -2.02 43.63
CA MET A 1 -41.34 -1.76 42.28
C MET A 1 -40.44 -2.54 41.35
N GLU A 2 -40.92 -3.67 40.84
CA GLU A 2 -40.18 -4.47 39.87
C GLU A 2 -40.19 -3.70 38.55
N GLU A 3 -39.02 -3.30 38.05
CA GLU A 3 -38.91 -2.82 36.67
C GLU A 3 -39.46 -3.90 35.74
N SER A 4 -40.36 -3.50 34.83
CA SER A 4 -40.93 -4.42 33.86
C SER A 4 -39.79 -5.07 33.07
N LEU A 5 -39.95 -6.34 32.69
CA LEU A 5 -39.01 -7.00 31.79
C LEU A 5 -38.81 -6.20 30.49
N GLU A 6 -39.83 -5.45 30.06
CA GLU A 6 -39.79 -4.56 28.90
C GLU A 6 -38.83 -3.37 29.11
N ASP A 7 -38.80 -2.78 30.32
CA ASP A 7 -37.89 -1.67 30.65
C ASP A 7 -36.43 -2.13 30.68
N ARG A 8 -36.20 -3.35 31.17
CA ARG A 8 -34.88 -3.97 31.20
C ARG A 8 -34.40 -4.35 29.80
N LEU A 9 -35.30 -4.84 28.94
CA LEU A 9 -35.01 -5.13 27.53
C LEU A 9 -34.64 -3.86 26.76
N THR A 10 -35.45 -2.79 26.88
CA THR A 10 -35.17 -1.51 26.23
C THR A 10 -33.87 -0.86 26.71
N ALA A 11 -33.54 -0.99 28.00
CA ALA A 11 -32.25 -0.52 28.52
C ALA A 11 -31.06 -1.28 27.91
N ILE A 12 -31.18 -2.60 27.78
CA ILE A 12 -30.14 -3.45 27.18
C ILE A 12 -29.98 -3.16 25.68
N GLU A 13 -31.09 -3.02 24.95
CA GLU A 13 -31.10 -2.71 23.51
C GLU A 13 -30.46 -1.35 23.21
N LYS A 14 -30.76 -0.36 24.04
CA LYS A 14 -30.16 0.98 23.97
C LYS A 14 -28.65 0.96 24.23
N ILE A 15 -28.18 0.15 25.18
CA ILE A 15 -26.73 -0.01 25.47
C ILE A 15 -26.02 -0.74 24.33
N LEU A 16 -26.68 -1.72 23.71
CA LEU A 16 -26.13 -2.49 22.60
C LEU A 16 -26.20 -1.75 21.25
N GLY A 17 -26.79 -0.55 21.21
CA GLY A 17 -26.96 0.22 19.96
C GLY A 17 -27.93 -0.43 18.98
N ILE A 18 -28.74 -1.39 19.44
CA ILE A 18 -29.80 -2.04 18.68
C ILE A 18 -31.02 -1.11 18.78
N ASN A 19 -30.91 0.08 18.20
CA ASN A 19 -32.09 0.86 17.92
C ASN A 19 -32.87 0.11 16.84
N GLU A 20 -34.09 -0.28 17.16
CA GLU A 20 -35.09 -0.70 16.19
C GLU A 20 -35.26 0.41 15.15
N TYR A 21 -34.51 0.35 14.05
CA TYR A 21 -34.86 1.05 12.82
C TYR A 21 -36.03 0.29 12.18
N THR A 22 -37.18 0.27 12.87
CA THR A 22 -38.46 -0.20 12.33
C THR A 22 -38.97 0.65 11.18
N ASP A 23 -38.35 1.81 10.92
CA ASP A 23 -38.72 2.74 9.84
C ASP A 23 -37.89 2.59 8.56
N ALA A 24 -36.88 1.72 8.52
CA ALA A 24 -36.02 1.60 7.35
C ALA A 24 -36.79 0.94 6.19
N LYS A 25 -37.21 1.76 5.22
CA LYS A 25 -37.85 1.31 3.99
C LYS A 25 -36.79 0.72 3.07
N LYS A 26 -37.19 -0.19 2.17
CA LYS A 26 -36.27 -0.74 1.15
C LYS A 26 -35.62 0.33 0.27
N SER A 27 -36.22 1.51 0.16
CA SER A 27 -35.67 2.69 -0.53
C SER A 27 -34.46 3.29 0.17
N ASP A 28 -34.31 3.04 1.47
CA ASP A 28 -33.28 3.67 2.30
C ASP A 28 -31.97 2.87 2.23
N PHE A 29 -32.03 1.65 1.70
CA PHE A 29 -30.89 0.80 1.45
C PHE A 29 -30.51 0.86 -0.03
N ASP A 30 -29.59 1.76 -0.37
CA ASP A 30 -28.92 1.74 -1.67
C ASP A 30 -27.87 0.63 -1.69
N VAL A 31 -28.36 -0.59 -1.96
CA VAL A 31 -27.55 -1.80 -2.04
C VAL A 31 -26.48 -1.70 -3.14
N ALA A 32 -26.75 -0.95 -4.22
CA ALA A 32 -25.80 -0.77 -5.31
C ALA A 32 -24.61 0.11 -4.89
N SER A 33 -24.88 1.25 -4.26
CA SER A 33 -23.82 2.12 -3.71
C SER A 33 -23.01 1.44 -2.60
N LEU A 34 -23.67 0.64 -1.75
CA LEU A 34 -22.98 -0.15 -0.73
C LEU A 34 -22.07 -1.21 -1.37
N GLN A 35 -22.56 -1.91 -2.39
CA GLN A 35 -21.79 -2.91 -3.12
C GLN A 35 -20.59 -2.28 -3.82
N GLU A 36 -20.74 -1.13 -4.46
CA GLU A 36 -19.63 -0.40 -5.09
C GLU A 36 -18.57 0.04 -4.07
N LYS A 37 -18.98 0.60 -2.93
CA LYS A 37 -18.07 0.93 -1.82
C LYS A 37 -17.34 -0.29 -1.27
N MET A 38 -18.03 -1.40 -1.08
CA MET A 38 -17.43 -2.64 -0.58
C MET A 38 -16.44 -3.24 -1.58
N THR A 39 -16.72 -3.11 -2.88
CA THR A 39 -15.83 -3.53 -3.97
C THR A 39 -14.57 -2.66 -3.99
N GLY A 40 -14.73 -1.33 -3.87
CA GLY A 40 -13.60 -0.38 -3.74
C GLY A 40 -12.73 -0.60 -2.50
N LEU A 41 -13.30 -1.14 -1.42
CA LEU A 41 -12.58 -1.51 -0.20
C LEU A 41 -11.97 -2.94 -0.24
N GLY A 42 -12.08 -3.66 -1.37
CA GLY A 42 -11.52 -5.01 -1.52
C GLY A 42 -12.27 -6.10 -0.73
N LEU A 43 -13.48 -5.80 -0.24
CA LEU A 43 -14.31 -6.70 0.57
C LEU A 43 -15.12 -7.71 -0.26
N GLU A 44 -14.80 -7.87 -1.55
CA GLU A 44 -15.45 -8.79 -2.50
C GLU A 44 -15.51 -10.24 -1.99
N ARG A 45 -14.53 -10.67 -1.19
CA ARG A 45 -14.51 -12.00 -0.56
C ARG A 45 -15.70 -12.23 0.38
N VAL A 46 -16.19 -11.19 1.06
CA VAL A 46 -17.34 -11.28 1.97
C VAL A 46 -18.64 -11.54 1.19
N MET A 47 -18.70 -11.08 -0.06
CA MET A 47 -19.84 -11.24 -0.98
C MET A 47 -19.84 -12.59 -1.73
N LYS A 48 -18.85 -13.46 -1.53
CA LYS A 48 -18.78 -14.80 -2.18
C LYS A 48 -19.80 -15.80 -1.65
N ILE A 49 -20.73 -15.41 -0.77
CA ILE A 49 -21.85 -16.29 -0.40
C ILE A 49 -22.80 -16.32 -1.61
N PRO A 50 -22.87 -17.45 -2.36
CA PRO A 50 -23.69 -17.49 -3.55
C PRO A 50 -25.15 -17.20 -3.20
N LEU A 51 -25.82 -16.33 -3.96
CA LEU A 51 -27.24 -15.99 -3.75
C LEU A 51 -28.14 -17.23 -3.72
N THR A 52 -27.71 -18.32 -4.35
CA THR A 52 -28.36 -19.63 -4.28
C THR A 52 -28.34 -20.24 -2.87
N LYS A 53 -27.26 -20.03 -2.09
CA LYS A 53 -27.17 -20.43 -0.68
C LYS A 53 -28.04 -19.53 0.20
N LEU A 54 -28.09 -18.22 -0.06
CA LEU A 54 -28.97 -17.28 0.66
C LEU A 54 -30.46 -17.55 0.40
N LYS A 55 -30.84 -17.92 -0.82
CA LYS A 55 -32.22 -18.36 -1.14
C LYS A 55 -32.61 -19.63 -0.40
N LYS A 56 -31.67 -20.58 -0.20
CA LYS A 56 -31.89 -21.80 0.61
C LYS A 56 -32.08 -21.49 2.10
N LEU A 57 -31.45 -20.43 2.62
CA LEU A 57 -31.68 -19.95 3.99
C LEU A 57 -33.09 -19.37 4.19
N LYS A 58 -33.59 -18.62 3.21
CA LYS A 58 -34.96 -18.06 3.27
C LYS A 58 -36.05 -19.14 3.31
N SER A 59 -35.81 -20.31 2.70
CA SER A 59 -36.71 -21.47 2.81
C SER A 59 -36.63 -22.22 4.13
N LEU A 60 -35.60 -21.98 4.96
CA LEU A 60 -35.45 -22.60 6.28
C LEU A 60 -36.14 -21.77 7.38
N THR A 61 -36.12 -20.44 7.26
CA THR A 61 -36.69 -19.53 8.26
C THR A 61 -38.21 -19.37 8.17
N SER A 62 -38.86 -19.87 7.11
CA SER A 62 -40.30 -19.73 6.88
C SER A 62 -41.12 -21.03 7.02
N LYS A 63 -40.57 -22.10 7.62
CA LYS A 63 -41.28 -23.38 7.73
C LYS A 63 -42.08 -23.49 9.05
N PRO A 64 -43.33 -24.00 9.02
CA PRO A 64 -44.10 -24.30 10.24
C PRO A 64 -43.43 -25.40 11.05
N GLN A 65 -43.64 -25.39 12.38
CA GLN A 65 -43.03 -26.26 13.41
C GLN A 65 -43.20 -27.79 13.25
N SER A 66 -43.77 -28.28 12.14
CA SER A 66 -43.93 -29.71 11.85
C SER A 66 -43.07 -30.13 10.65
N GLN A 67 -41.76 -30.19 10.83
CA GLN A 67 -40.87 -30.88 9.90
C GLN A 67 -40.89 -32.38 10.22
N SER A 68 -40.88 -33.25 9.20
CA SER A 68 -40.70 -34.69 9.43
C SER A 68 -39.31 -34.95 10.02
N LEU A 69 -39.17 -35.98 10.84
CA LEU A 69 -37.88 -36.39 11.45
C LEU A 69 -36.78 -36.55 10.39
N THR A 70 -37.12 -37.00 9.19
CA THR A 70 -36.21 -37.16 8.05
C THR A 70 -35.67 -35.83 7.54
N GLU A 71 -36.51 -34.78 7.46
CA GLU A 71 -36.07 -33.43 7.06
C GLU A 71 -35.20 -32.76 8.14
N GLN A 72 -35.51 -33.02 9.41
CA GLN A 72 -34.69 -32.54 10.53
C GLN A 72 -33.31 -33.18 10.53
N LEU A 73 -33.22 -34.50 10.33
CA LEU A 73 -31.97 -35.23 10.18
C LEU A 73 -31.13 -34.70 9.00
N ALA A 74 -31.74 -34.53 7.83
CA ALA A 74 -31.04 -33.99 6.65
C ALA A 74 -30.51 -32.57 6.89
N THR A 75 -31.24 -31.75 7.66
CA THR A 75 -30.79 -30.40 8.04
C THR A 75 -29.61 -30.45 9.02
N ILE A 76 -29.63 -31.38 9.98
CA ILE A 76 -28.54 -31.59 10.92
C ILE A 76 -27.28 -32.05 10.19
N GLU A 77 -27.37 -33.01 9.28
CA GLU A 77 -26.23 -33.48 8.47
C GLU A 77 -25.65 -32.37 7.57
N PHE A 78 -26.51 -31.52 7.01
CA PHE A 78 -26.06 -30.35 6.25
C PHE A 78 -25.29 -29.36 7.14
N CYS A 79 -25.81 -29.06 8.32
CA CYS A 79 -25.16 -28.16 9.28
C CYS A 79 -23.84 -28.75 9.80
N GLU A 80 -23.79 -30.05 10.07
CA GLU A 80 -22.57 -30.76 10.49
C GLU A 80 -21.46 -30.63 9.45
N ASN A 81 -21.78 -30.89 8.17
CA ASN A 81 -20.84 -30.73 7.07
C ASN A 81 -20.32 -29.29 6.96
N LEU A 82 -21.20 -28.30 7.20
CA LEU A 82 -20.83 -26.89 7.15
C LEU A 82 -19.93 -26.48 8.32
N ILE A 83 -20.16 -27.03 9.51
CA ILE A 83 -19.30 -26.85 10.68
C ILE A 83 -17.94 -27.49 10.43
N ARG A 84 -17.89 -28.70 9.87
CA ARG A 84 -16.63 -29.40 9.56
C ARG A 84 -15.79 -28.62 8.54
N GLN A 85 -16.41 -28.15 7.44
CA GLN A 85 -15.72 -27.31 6.46
C GLN A 85 -15.19 -26.00 7.06
N ARG A 86 -15.94 -25.38 7.97
CA ARG A 86 -15.47 -24.17 8.68
C ARG A 86 -14.30 -24.47 9.62
N ALA A 87 -14.33 -25.60 10.32
CA ALA A 87 -13.23 -26.02 11.19
C ALA A 87 -11.94 -26.26 10.39
N GLU A 88 -12.04 -26.89 9.22
CA GLU A 88 -10.90 -27.11 8.31
C GLU A 88 -10.28 -25.78 7.86
N LEU A 89 -11.11 -24.81 7.43
CA LEU A 89 -10.64 -23.49 7.00
C LEU A 89 -10.02 -22.68 8.14
N LEU A 90 -10.54 -22.80 9.36
CA LEU A 90 -9.97 -22.16 10.54
C LEU A 90 -8.59 -22.74 10.87
N LYS A 91 -8.45 -24.07 10.76
CA LYS A 91 -7.16 -24.75 10.94
C LYS A 91 -6.13 -24.30 9.91
N GLU A 92 -6.49 -24.28 8.62
CA GLU A 92 -5.59 -23.77 7.57
C GLU A 92 -5.23 -22.29 7.78
N PHE A 93 -6.18 -21.49 8.25
CA PHE A 93 -5.95 -20.09 8.56
C PHE A 93 -4.93 -19.93 9.69
N GLU A 94 -5.08 -20.69 10.78
CA GLU A 94 -4.17 -20.67 11.93
C GLU A 94 -2.74 -21.10 11.54
N GLU A 95 -2.60 -22.20 10.80
CA GLU A 95 -1.31 -22.69 10.30
C GLU A 95 -0.61 -21.65 9.40
N ARG A 96 -1.36 -20.96 8.54
CA ARG A 96 -0.79 -19.94 7.64
C ARG A 96 -0.52 -18.62 8.34
N LEU A 97 -1.34 -18.26 9.32
CA LEU A 97 -1.17 -17.04 10.12
C LEU A 97 0.17 -17.07 10.84
N GLU A 98 0.54 -18.22 11.42
CA GLU A 98 1.82 -18.40 12.10
C GLU A 98 3.00 -18.15 11.13
N VAL A 99 2.94 -18.70 9.91
CA VAL A 99 4.01 -18.53 8.91
C VAL A 99 4.08 -17.08 8.36
N VAL A 100 2.94 -16.42 8.19
CA VAL A 100 2.87 -15.07 7.61
C VAL A 100 3.23 -14.00 8.62
N LEU A 101 2.84 -14.15 9.89
CA LEU A 101 3.10 -13.15 10.94
C LEU A 101 4.44 -13.36 11.67
N ASN A 102 4.97 -14.59 11.77
CA ASN A 102 6.31 -14.85 12.31
C ASN A 102 7.44 -14.60 11.30
N ALA A 103 7.14 -13.99 10.15
CA ALA A 103 8.18 -13.59 9.23
C ALA A 103 8.97 -12.44 9.87
N GLU A 104 10.05 -12.78 10.57
CA GLU A 104 11.10 -11.88 11.08
C GLU A 104 11.50 -10.81 10.05
N LYS A 105 11.38 -11.16 8.76
CA LYS A 105 11.56 -10.30 7.59
C LYS A 105 10.58 -9.12 7.50
N ILE A 106 9.35 -9.25 7.99
CA ILE A 106 8.37 -8.15 8.09
C ILE A 106 8.77 -7.21 9.23
N GLY A 107 9.24 -7.77 10.35
CA GLY A 107 9.75 -6.99 11.48
C GLY A 107 10.99 -6.16 11.13
N SER A 108 11.84 -6.65 10.22
CA SER A 108 13.04 -5.94 9.78
C SER A 108 12.81 -4.90 8.68
N VAL A 109 11.58 -4.74 8.15
CA VAL A 109 11.28 -3.79 7.07
C VAL A 109 11.63 -2.37 7.47
N ALA A 110 11.22 -1.93 8.65
CA ALA A 110 11.49 -0.56 9.12
C ALA A 110 12.99 -0.29 9.27
N GLN A 111 13.78 -1.30 9.66
CA GLN A 111 15.24 -1.19 9.74
C GLN A 111 15.87 -1.09 8.35
N HIS A 112 15.43 -1.91 7.40
CA HIS A 112 15.93 -1.85 6.02
C HIS A 112 15.53 -0.56 5.31
N GLU A 113 14.35 -0.03 5.59
CA GLU A 113 13.88 1.25 5.06
C GLU A 113 14.79 2.40 5.54
N ALA A 114 15.10 2.45 6.84
CA ALA A 114 16.03 3.45 7.37
C ALA A 114 17.44 3.34 6.76
N GLN A 115 17.95 2.12 6.53
CA GLN A 115 19.23 1.90 5.86
C GLN A 115 19.22 2.35 4.40
N LEU A 116 18.11 2.13 3.70
CA LEU A 116 17.95 2.58 2.32
C LEU A 116 17.92 4.11 2.21
N ASP A 117 17.25 4.79 3.15
CA ASP A 117 17.22 6.25 3.20
C ASP A 117 18.63 6.85 3.43
N GLU A 118 19.43 6.24 4.31
CA GLU A 118 20.82 6.65 4.54
C GLU A 118 21.67 6.49 3.27
N ILE A 119 21.59 5.32 2.64
CA ILE A 119 22.32 5.06 1.38
C ILE A 119 21.88 6.02 0.27
N GLN A 120 20.58 6.29 0.17
CA GLN A 120 20.05 7.24 -0.82
C GLN A 120 20.60 8.66 -0.58
N SER A 121 20.63 9.10 0.67
CA SER A 121 21.20 10.40 1.05
C SER A 121 22.68 10.48 0.68
N ASP A 122 23.45 9.43 0.95
CA ASP A 122 24.88 9.37 0.62
C ASP A 122 25.13 9.41 -0.89
N ILE A 123 24.36 8.65 -1.67
CA ILE A 123 24.44 8.66 -3.13
C ILE A 123 24.12 10.07 -3.66
N GLN A 124 23.09 10.70 -3.14
CA GLN A 124 22.69 12.05 -3.57
C GLN A 124 23.80 13.06 -3.28
N LYS A 125 24.40 13.00 -2.08
CA LYS A 125 25.52 13.86 -1.71
C LYS A 125 26.73 13.64 -2.61
N GLY A 126 27.12 12.39 -2.85
CA GLY A 126 28.24 12.06 -3.73
C GLY A 126 28.01 12.54 -5.18
N LEU A 127 26.77 12.48 -5.66
CA LEU A 127 26.39 12.96 -6.98
C LEU A 127 26.50 14.49 -7.09
N ASP A 128 26.12 15.22 -6.05
CA ASP A 128 26.25 16.68 -6.03
C ASP A 128 27.72 17.14 -5.88
N GLU A 129 28.53 16.43 -5.09
CA GLU A 129 29.99 16.63 -5.05
C GLU A 129 30.64 16.38 -6.42
N TRP A 130 30.24 15.31 -7.13
CA TRP A 130 30.77 14.99 -8.45
C TRP A 130 30.41 16.04 -9.51
N LYS A 131 29.19 16.58 -9.46
CA LYS A 131 28.79 17.71 -10.32
C LYS A 131 29.65 18.94 -10.07
N GLN A 132 29.88 19.27 -8.79
CA GLN A 132 30.71 20.41 -8.43
C GLN A 132 32.14 20.23 -8.95
N TYR A 133 32.73 19.05 -8.73
CA TYR A 133 34.06 18.72 -9.25
C TYR A 133 34.15 18.85 -10.77
N THR A 134 33.12 18.40 -11.49
CA THR A 134 33.07 18.49 -12.96
C THR A 134 33.01 19.94 -13.42
N LEU A 135 32.22 20.78 -12.75
CA LEU A 135 32.13 22.21 -13.04
C LEU A 135 33.46 22.93 -12.78
N ASP A 136 34.12 22.61 -11.67
CA ASP A 136 35.44 23.14 -11.34
C ASP A 136 36.49 22.73 -12.39
N LEU A 137 36.42 21.48 -12.87
CA LEU A 137 37.31 20.98 -13.92
C LEU A 137 37.08 21.70 -15.27
N GLU A 138 35.82 21.96 -15.62
CA GLU A 138 35.50 22.76 -16.81
C GLU A 138 36.01 24.20 -16.71
N ASN A 139 35.89 24.81 -15.53
CA ASN A 139 36.41 26.15 -15.28
C ASN A 139 37.94 26.18 -15.38
N PHE A 140 38.61 25.23 -14.72
CA PHE A 140 40.06 25.07 -14.83
C PHE A 140 40.51 24.90 -16.29
N LYS A 141 39.79 24.08 -17.06
CA LYS A 141 40.07 23.89 -18.50
C LYS A 141 39.96 25.20 -19.28
N LYS A 142 38.93 26.02 -19.02
CA LYS A 142 38.76 27.33 -19.66
C LYS A 142 39.91 28.28 -19.31
N GLU A 143 40.28 28.36 -18.04
CA GLU A 143 41.41 29.18 -17.57
C GLU A 143 42.72 28.74 -18.23
N TYR A 144 42.97 27.43 -18.25
CA TYR A 144 44.15 26.84 -18.89
C TYR A 144 44.26 27.24 -20.38
N PHE A 145 43.17 27.13 -21.14
CA PHE A 145 43.18 27.56 -22.54
C PHE A 145 43.37 29.07 -22.71
N SER A 146 42.81 29.89 -21.81
CA SER A 146 43.04 31.33 -21.81
C SER A 146 44.51 31.68 -21.58
N VAL A 147 45.17 31.00 -20.64
CA VAL A 147 46.60 31.20 -20.35
C VAL A 147 47.46 30.78 -21.55
N ILE A 148 47.17 29.63 -22.16
CA ILE A 148 47.88 29.19 -23.37
C ILE A 148 47.74 30.21 -24.50
N ALA A 149 46.52 30.71 -24.75
CA ALA A 149 46.29 31.69 -25.81
C ALA A 149 47.10 32.96 -25.57
N ALA A 150 47.13 33.46 -24.33
CA ALA A 150 47.93 34.64 -23.97
C ALA A 150 49.45 34.38 -24.12
N LEU A 151 49.93 33.18 -23.75
CA LEU A 151 51.33 32.81 -23.94
C LEU A 151 51.71 32.72 -25.42
N GLN A 152 50.83 32.16 -26.26
CA GLN A 152 51.04 32.10 -27.70
C GLN A 152 51.11 33.49 -28.32
N GLU A 153 50.19 34.39 -27.95
CA GLU A 153 50.21 35.77 -28.42
C GLU A 153 51.51 36.50 -28.04
N ARG A 154 51.99 36.31 -26.79
CA ARG A 154 53.27 36.86 -26.35
C ARG A 154 54.47 36.29 -27.07
N LEU A 155 54.44 34.99 -27.39
CA LEU A 155 55.51 34.33 -28.12
C LEU A 155 55.57 34.87 -29.56
N ASP A 156 54.42 35.01 -30.22
CA ASP A 156 54.30 35.63 -31.55
C ASP A 156 54.79 37.09 -31.55
N GLU A 157 54.44 37.89 -30.53
CA GLU A 157 54.95 39.25 -30.37
C GLU A 157 56.48 39.26 -30.26
N LEU A 158 57.04 38.40 -29.41
CA LEU A 158 58.50 38.29 -29.24
C LEU A 158 59.19 37.87 -30.53
N GLU A 159 58.68 36.86 -31.23
CA GLU A 159 59.21 36.43 -32.54
C GLU A 159 59.22 37.57 -33.57
N ARG A 160 58.16 38.39 -33.62
CA ARG A 160 58.14 39.58 -34.49
C ARG A 160 59.18 40.61 -34.10
N THR A 161 59.36 40.86 -32.79
CA THR A 161 60.39 41.82 -32.32
C THR A 161 61.81 41.33 -32.62
N VAL A 162 62.09 40.05 -32.42
CA VAL A 162 63.39 39.44 -32.75
C VAL A 162 63.66 39.55 -34.25
N ALA A 163 62.70 39.16 -35.09
CA ALA A 163 62.84 39.25 -36.55
C ALA A 163 63.03 40.70 -37.04
N ALA A 164 62.47 41.70 -36.36
CA ALA A 164 62.69 43.11 -36.68
C ALA A 164 64.13 43.54 -36.34
N VAL A 165 64.61 43.18 -35.15
CA VAL A 165 65.98 43.48 -34.71
C VAL A 165 67.01 42.80 -35.62
N GLU A 166 66.81 41.53 -35.98
CA GLU A 166 67.71 40.80 -36.89
C GLU A 166 67.83 41.50 -38.25
N ARG A 167 66.73 41.98 -38.82
CA ARG A 167 66.75 42.74 -40.09
C ARG A 167 67.45 44.09 -39.97
N GLU A 168 67.33 44.78 -38.83
CA GLU A 168 68.04 46.05 -38.59
C GLU A 168 69.55 45.83 -38.42
N THR A 169 69.98 44.67 -37.90
CA THR A 169 71.41 44.35 -37.76
C THR A 169 72.07 43.87 -39.06
N GLU A 170 71.28 43.42 -40.05
CA GLU A 170 71.77 42.97 -41.36
C GLU A 170 71.80 44.09 -42.44
N ALA A 171 71.22 45.26 -42.14
CA ALA A 171 71.16 46.44 -43.02
C ALA A 171 72.29 47.45 -42.74
#